data_AF-A0A8J8H0G9-F1
#
_entry.id   AF-A0A8J8H0G9-F1
#
_cell.length_a   1.000
_cell.length_b   1.000
_cell.length_c   1.000
_cell.angle_alpha   90.00
_cell.angle_beta   90.00
_cell.angle_gamma   90.00
#
_symmetry.space_group_name_H-M   'P 1'
#
loop_
_entity.id
_entity.type
_entity.pdbx_description
1 polymer ?
#
loop_
_entity_poly.entity_id
_entity_poly.type
_entity_poly.pdbx_seq_one_letter_code
_entity_poly.pdbx_strand_id
1 'polypeptide(L)'
;HKAQALEFLAWWTGKTAQAAFSDASGFPPVRTDVTPTNPIVAPFAAQLPNARLYLPGLPTSAKIDTDVYVPLIGKITRSEPVGPAAQSAAEAINKITGCKP
;
A
#
# COMPACT_ATOMS: atom_id res chain seq x y z
N HIS A 1 27.81 -10.73 -0.73
CA HIS A 1 27.92 -9.62 0.22
C HIS A 1 26.71 -9.52 1.16
N LYS A 2 26.40 -10.57 1.94
CA LYS A 2 25.18 -10.58 2.80
C LYS A 2 25.30 -9.59 3.97
N ALA A 3 26.46 -9.53 4.63
CA ALA A 3 26.69 -8.66 5.77
C ALA A 3 26.56 -7.18 5.39
N GLN A 4 27.21 -6.78 4.29
CA GLN A 4 27.16 -5.40 3.78
C GLN A 4 25.74 -4.99 3.36
N ALA A 5 24.97 -5.92 2.79
CA ALA A 5 23.58 -5.66 2.45
C ALA A 5 22.71 -5.41 3.70
N LEU A 6 22.92 -6.18 4.78
CA LEU A 6 22.21 -5.98 6.04
C LEU A 6 22.61 -4.67 6.73
N GLU A 7 23.90 -4.31 6.70
CA GLU A 7 24.40 -3.03 7.21
C GLU A 7 23.76 -1.85 6.47
N PHE A 8 23.73 -1.91 5.14
CA PHE A 8 23.06 -0.91 4.33
C PHE A 8 21.56 -0.83 4.65
N LEU A 9 20.86 -1.96 4.76
CA LEU A 9 19.42 -1.97 5.08
C LEU A 9 19.14 -1.35 6.47
N ALA A 10 19.99 -1.63 7.46
CA ALA A 10 19.87 -1.04 8.79
C ALA A 10 20.07 0.48 8.76
N TRP A 11 21.06 0.96 8.01
CA TRP A 11 21.28 2.40 7.81
C TRP A 11 20.11 3.04 7.04
N TRP A 12 19.71 2.46 5.90
CA TRP A 12 18.69 2.99 5.01
C TRP A 12 17.33 3.13 5.69
N THR A 13 16.98 2.18 6.56
CA THR A 13 15.75 2.20 7.35
C THR A 13 15.90 2.99 8.66
N GLY A 14 17.05 3.61 8.91
CA GLY A 14 17.30 4.49 10.05
C GLY A 14 16.61 5.85 9.93
N LYS A 15 16.41 6.55 11.06
CA LYS A 15 15.72 7.85 11.11
C LYS A 15 16.38 8.90 10.20
N THR A 16 17.70 9.00 10.26
CA THR A 16 18.47 10.00 9.50
C THR A 16 18.31 9.80 8.00
N ALA A 17 18.49 8.57 7.51
CA ALA A 17 18.35 8.26 6.08
C ALA A 17 16.91 8.48 5.59
N GLN A 18 15.92 8.07 6.39
CA GLN A 18 14.50 8.24 6.04
C GLN A 18 14.07 9.71 6.03
N ALA A 19 14.54 10.54 6.97
CA ALA A 19 14.28 11.97 6.94
C ALA A 19 14.90 12.63 5.71
N ALA A 20 16.19 12.36 5.45
CA ALA A 20 16.89 12.91 4.29
C ALA A 20 16.26 12.48 2.95
N PHE A 21 15.89 11.20 2.82
CA PHE A 21 15.18 10.70 1.64
C PHE A 21 13.83 11.38 1.48
N SER A 22 13.05 11.49 2.56
CA SER A 22 11.71 12.05 2.51
C SER A 22 11.74 13.53 2.10
N ASP A 23 12.62 14.30 2.71
CA ASP A 23 12.76 15.72 2.42
C ASP A 23 13.23 15.97 0.98
N ALA A 24 14.20 15.17 0.49
CA ALA A 24 14.76 15.32 -0.84
C ALA A 24 13.85 14.81 -1.98
N SER A 25 13.09 13.74 -1.73
CA SER A 25 12.29 13.07 -2.78
C SER A 25 10.83 13.50 -2.82
N GLY A 26 10.31 14.08 -1.74
CA GLY A 26 8.88 14.35 -1.59
C GLY A 26 8.04 13.09 -1.33
N PHE A 27 8.65 11.94 -1.07
CA PHE A 27 7.95 10.74 -0.60
C PHE A 27 7.92 10.68 0.94
N PRO A 28 6.87 10.12 1.56
CA PRO A 28 6.84 9.93 3.00
C PRO A 28 7.89 8.92 3.47
N PRO A 29 8.42 9.05 4.71
CA PRO A 29 9.31 8.06 5.27
C PRO A 29 8.56 6.75 5.50
N VAL A 30 9.23 5.60 5.37
CA VAL A 30 8.61 4.29 5.71
C VAL A 30 8.47 4.09 7.22
N ARG A 31 9.01 5.02 8.02
CA ARG A 31 8.92 5.05 9.48
C ARG A 31 7.82 6.01 9.92
N THR A 32 6.96 5.54 10.82
CA THR A 32 5.88 6.34 11.42
C THR A 32 6.36 7.26 12.54
N ASP A 33 7.57 7.06 13.07
CA ASP A 33 8.17 7.88 14.13
C ASP A 33 9.20 8.90 13.60
N VAL A 34 9.09 9.23 12.31
CA VAL A 34 9.85 10.28 11.63
C VAL A 34 8.87 11.32 11.12
N THR A 35 9.03 12.56 11.56
CA THR A 35 8.24 13.70 11.06
C THR A 35 9.03 14.38 9.92
N PRO A 36 8.54 14.33 8.67
CA PRO A 36 9.18 15.02 7.56
C PRO A 36 9.03 16.54 7.70
N THR A 37 10.03 17.28 7.23
CA THR A 37 10.00 18.76 7.26
C THR A 37 9.45 19.34 5.96
N ASN A 38 9.48 18.56 4.88
CA ASN A 38 8.90 18.94 3.60
C ASN A 38 7.36 19.12 3.69
N PRO A 39 6.83 20.32 3.41
CA PRO A 39 5.39 20.61 3.55
C PRO A 39 4.51 19.83 2.56
N ILE A 40 5.07 19.34 1.45
CA ILE A 40 4.35 18.48 0.50
C ILE A 40 4.09 17.10 1.13
N VAL A 41 5.02 16.62 1.96
CA VAL A 41 4.98 15.28 2.54
C VAL A 41 4.15 15.25 3.83
N ALA A 42 4.15 16.34 4.60
CA ALA A 42 3.50 16.42 5.90
C ALA A 42 2.03 15.92 5.91
N PRO A 43 1.17 16.25 4.92
CA PRO A 43 -0.20 15.73 4.88
C PRO A 43 -0.27 14.20 4.72
N PHE A 44 0.62 13.60 3.92
CA PHE A 44 0.67 12.14 3.74
C PHE A 44 1.20 11.45 5.00
N ALA A 45 2.25 11.99 5.62
CA ALA A 45 2.80 11.47 6.85
C ALA A 45 1.78 11.50 8.01
N ALA A 46 0.95 12.55 8.08
CA ALA A 46 -0.12 12.66 9.07
C ALA A 46 -1.20 11.55 8.96
N GLN A 47 -1.35 10.92 7.78
CA GLN A 47 -2.30 9.82 7.59
C GLN A 47 -1.73 8.44 7.95
N LEU A 48 -0.40 8.29 8.04
CA LEU A 48 0.24 6.99 8.28
C LEU A 48 -0.27 6.26 9.53
N PRO A 49 -0.55 6.91 10.69
CA PRO A 49 -1.10 6.22 11.86
C PRO A 49 -2.47 5.55 11.63
N ASN A 50 -3.24 6.05 10.66
CA ASN A 50 -4.58 5.54 10.33
C ASN A 50 -4.60 4.71 9.04
N ALA A 51 -3.51 4.74 8.27
CA ALA A 51 -3.39 4.00 7.02
C ALA A 51 -3.33 2.50 7.29
N ARG A 52 -3.92 1.72 6.38
CA ARG A 52 -3.76 0.27 6.32
C ARG A 52 -3.02 -0.08 5.06
N LEU A 53 -2.06 -0.99 5.18
CA LEU A 53 -1.44 -1.57 4.01
C LEU A 53 -2.52 -2.24 3.16
N TYR A 54 -2.41 -2.08 1.85
CA TYR A 54 -3.31 -2.68 0.89
C TYR A 54 -2.88 -4.13 0.61
N LEU A 55 -3.78 -5.08 0.87
CA LEU A 55 -3.57 -6.53 0.70
C LEU A 55 -2.26 -7.09 1.31
N PRO A 56 -1.88 -6.72 2.55
CA PRO A 56 -0.61 -7.09 3.13
C PRO A 56 -0.56 -8.60 3.39
N GLY A 57 0.59 -9.21 3.09
CA GLY A 57 0.86 -10.62 3.41
C GLY A 57 0.08 -11.65 2.57
N LEU A 58 -0.71 -11.23 1.57
CA LEU A 58 -1.41 -12.13 0.68
C LEU A 58 -0.53 -12.50 -0.54
N PRO A 59 -0.15 -13.78 -0.72
CA PRO A 59 0.60 -14.21 -1.91
C PRO A 59 -0.16 -13.94 -3.22
N THR A 60 -1.48 -13.89 -3.15
CA THR A 60 -2.39 -13.63 -4.27
C THR A 60 -2.73 -12.15 -4.45
N SER A 61 -2.11 -11.23 -3.70
CA SER A 61 -2.41 -9.79 -3.73
C SER A 61 -2.40 -9.19 -5.13
N ALA A 62 -1.35 -9.43 -5.92
CA ALA A 62 -1.26 -8.93 -7.30
C ALA A 62 -2.41 -9.44 -8.18
N LYS A 63 -2.83 -10.70 -7.99
CA LYS A 63 -3.95 -11.30 -8.71
C LYS A 63 -5.28 -10.66 -8.28
N ILE A 64 -5.49 -10.48 -6.99
CA ILE A 64 -6.70 -9.83 -6.45
C ILE A 64 -6.81 -8.39 -6.98
N ASP A 65 -5.70 -7.64 -7.01
CA ASP A 65 -5.70 -6.28 -7.51
C ASP A 65 -6.07 -6.20 -9.00
N THR A 66 -5.37 -6.96 -9.84
CA THR A 66 -5.50 -6.92 -11.30
C THR A 66 -6.77 -7.58 -11.81
N ASP A 67 -7.17 -8.73 -11.25
CA ASP A 67 -8.32 -9.50 -11.73
C ASP A 67 -9.63 -9.09 -11.05
N VAL A 68 -9.58 -8.36 -9.91
CA VAL A 68 -10.79 -8.01 -9.16
C VAL A 68 -10.95 -6.51 -8.92
N TYR A 69 -10.04 -5.85 -8.18
CA TYR A 69 -10.24 -4.46 -7.79
C TYR A 69 -10.19 -3.50 -8.98
N VAL A 70 -9.24 -3.66 -9.91
CA VAL A 70 -9.14 -2.83 -11.11
C VAL A 70 -10.42 -2.97 -11.98
N PRO A 71 -10.92 -4.17 -12.31
CA PRO A 71 -12.20 -4.33 -13.01
C PRO A 71 -13.39 -3.77 -12.24
N LEU A 72 -13.49 -3.97 -10.92
CA LEU A 72 -14.57 -3.43 -10.09
C LEU A 72 -14.64 -1.90 -10.20
N ILE A 73 -13.51 -1.22 -10.00
CA ILE A 73 -13.41 0.23 -10.15
C ILE A 73 -13.83 0.65 -11.56
N GLY A 74 -13.32 -0.06 -12.58
CA GLY A 74 -13.69 0.18 -13.97
C GLY A 74 -15.19 0.05 -14.24
N LYS A 75 -15.86 -0.95 -13.66
CA LYS A 75 -17.31 -1.16 -13.80
C LYS A 75 -18.10 -0.02 -13.17
N ILE A 76 -17.80 0.31 -11.92
CA ILE A 76 -18.48 1.38 -11.17
C ILE A 76 -18.28 2.73 -11.86
N THR A 77 -17.05 3.04 -12.30
CA THR A 77 -16.74 4.30 -13.01
C THR A 77 -17.42 4.38 -14.37
N ARG A 78 -17.78 3.25 -14.99
CA ARG A 78 -18.62 3.15 -16.20
C ARG A 78 -20.12 2.99 -15.89
N SER A 79 -20.55 3.40 -14.71
CA SER A 79 -21.94 3.46 -14.28
C SER A 79 -22.65 2.12 -14.10
N GLU A 80 -21.92 1.00 -13.95
CA GLU A 80 -22.52 -0.25 -13.48
C GLU A 80 -23.02 -0.10 -12.03
N PRO A 81 -24.17 -0.69 -11.65
CA PRO A 81 -24.64 -0.64 -10.28
C PRO A 81 -23.63 -1.18 -9.26
N VAL A 82 -23.33 -0.40 -8.22
CA VAL A 82 -22.29 -0.70 -7.23
C VAL A 82 -22.53 -2.04 -6.51
N GLY A 83 -23.76 -2.31 -6.09
CA GLY A 83 -24.10 -3.53 -5.33
C GLY A 83 -23.73 -4.82 -6.06
N PRO A 84 -24.30 -5.07 -7.26
CA PRO A 84 -23.96 -6.24 -8.07
C PRO A 84 -22.47 -6.34 -8.43
N ALA A 85 -21.84 -5.22 -8.79
CA ALA A 85 -20.41 -5.20 -9.12
C ALA A 85 -19.55 -5.61 -7.91
N ALA A 86 -19.85 -5.06 -6.73
CA ALA A 86 -19.15 -5.38 -5.49
C ALA A 86 -19.39 -6.84 -5.04
N GLN A 87 -20.60 -7.37 -5.20
CA GLN A 87 -20.90 -8.76 -4.90
C GLN A 87 -20.10 -9.71 -5.78
N SER A 88 -20.06 -9.46 -7.10
CA SER A 88 -19.26 -10.24 -8.05
C SER A 88 -17.76 -10.20 -7.71
N ALA A 89 -17.26 -9.03 -7.28
CA ALA A 89 -15.88 -8.89 -6.82
C ALA A 89 -15.60 -9.70 -5.54
N ALA A 90 -16.51 -9.68 -4.56
CA ALA A 90 -16.37 -10.46 -3.33
C ALA A 90 -16.32 -11.97 -3.61
N GLU A 91 -17.18 -12.47 -4.50
CA GLU A 91 -17.18 -13.87 -4.95
C GLU A 91 -15.86 -14.24 -5.63
N ALA A 92 -15.33 -13.37 -6.49
CA ALA A 92 -14.04 -13.58 -7.15
C ALA A 92 -12.87 -13.62 -6.15
N ILE A 93 -12.86 -12.73 -5.15
CA ILE A 93 -11.85 -12.75 -4.08
C ILE A 93 -11.91 -14.07 -3.32
N ASN A 94 -13.09 -14.50 -2.88
CA ASN A 94 -13.29 -15.77 -2.18
C ASN A 94 -12.79 -16.96 -3.01
N LYS A 95 -13.03 -16.95 -4.33
CA LYS A 95 -12.50 -17.99 -5.23
C LYS A 95 -10.97 -17.97 -5.32
N ILE A 96 -10.33 -16.80 -5.32
CA ILE A 96 -8.87 -16.65 -5.40
C ILE A 96 -8.22 -17.06 -4.07
N THR A 97 -8.80 -16.67 -2.94
CA THR A 97 -8.23 -16.92 -1.61
C THR A 97 -8.63 -18.26 -1.01
N GLY A 98 -9.67 -18.90 -1.53
CA GLY A 98 -10.28 -20.09 -0.94
C GLY A 98 -11.14 -19.80 0.30
N CYS A 99 -11.36 -18.52 0.64
CA CYS A 99 -12.26 -18.14 1.72
C CYS A 99 -13.70 -18.50 1.36
N LYS A 100 -14.47 -18.96 2.36
CA LYS A 100 -15.91 -19.15 2.26
C LYS A 100 -16.60 -18.09 3.15
N PRO A 101 -17.70 -17.48 2.69
CA PRO A 101 -18.46 -16.54 3.49
C PRO A 101 -19.08 -17.20 4.73
#